data_AF-A0A9P7WTA7-F1
#
_entry.id   AF-A0A9P7WTA7-F1
#
_cell.length_a   1.000
_cell.length_b   1.000
_cell.length_c   1.000
_cell.angle_alpha   90.00
_cell.angle_beta   90.00
_cell.angle_gamma   90.00
#
_symmetry.space_group_name_H-M   'P 1'
#
loop_
_entity.id
_entity.type
_entity.pdbx_description
1 polymer ?
#
loop_
_entity_poly.entity_id
_entity_poly.type
_entity_poly.pdbx_seq_one_letter_code
_entity_poly.pdbx_strand_id
1 'polypeptide(L)'
;MVASSEGSPVTSPTIDRWKKTEVIIDVLIKNSKPALFSIPSLHHCSLIFVIQDVFTNDATAKSFCYQPYWEYWKVPGMDNAECLHGELYISDAFNQAHEALQQQPSVDTIPHVICVMMLWSDSMHLTSFRQAKLWPLYLYFRNQSKYE
;
A
#
# COMPACT_ATOMS: atom_id res chain seq x y z
N MET A 1 31.40 -40.24 21.56
CA MET A 1 29.99 -40.14 21.17
C MET A 1 29.50 -38.73 21.47
N VAL A 2 29.68 -37.79 20.55
CA VAL A 2 28.83 -36.61 20.37
C VAL A 2 28.91 -36.28 18.88
N ALA A 3 27.85 -36.61 18.15
CA ALA A 3 27.72 -36.30 16.74
C ALA A 3 27.43 -34.81 16.59
N SER A 4 28.20 -34.13 15.73
CA SER A 4 27.90 -32.79 15.26
C SER A 4 26.77 -32.90 14.25
N SER A 5 25.59 -32.34 14.56
CA SER A 5 24.53 -32.16 13.59
C SER A 5 24.74 -30.84 12.85
N GLU A 6 25.35 -30.91 11.66
CA GLU A 6 25.26 -29.83 10.68
C GLU A 6 23.80 -29.77 10.22
N GLY A 7 23.07 -28.76 10.68
CA GLY A 7 21.76 -28.44 10.16
C GLY A 7 21.91 -27.86 8.76
N SER A 8 21.50 -28.62 7.74
CA SER A 8 21.33 -28.12 6.38
C SER A 8 20.46 -26.86 6.39
N PRO A 9 20.82 -25.80 5.64
CA PRO A 9 19.93 -24.65 5.52
C PRO A 9 18.67 -25.10 4.79
N VAL A 10 17.53 -24.98 5.46
CA VAL A 10 16.20 -25.05 4.85
C VAL A 10 16.16 -23.94 3.81
N THR A 11 16.36 -24.31 2.55
CA THR A 11 16.08 -23.46 1.40
C THR A 11 14.57 -23.50 1.20
N SER A 12 13.85 -22.66 1.94
CA SER A 12 12.50 -22.26 1.52
C SER A 12 12.64 -21.67 0.11
N PRO A 13 11.84 -22.10 -0.87
CA PRO A 13 11.87 -21.51 -2.20
C PRO A 13 11.29 -20.11 -2.08
N THR A 14 12.14 -19.15 -1.78
CA THR A 14 11.84 -17.73 -1.93
C THR A 14 11.79 -17.50 -3.43
N ILE A 15 10.60 -17.68 -4.02
CA ILE A 15 10.32 -17.14 -5.35
C ILE A 15 10.62 -15.65 -5.22
N ASP A 16 11.67 -15.20 -5.91
CA ASP A 16 12.13 -13.82 -5.84
C ASP A 16 10.98 -12.91 -6.32
N ARG A 17 10.27 -12.31 -5.36
CA ARG A 17 9.07 -11.47 -5.54
C ARG A 17 9.38 -10.22 -6.35
N TRP A 18 10.65 -9.83 -6.39
CA TRP A 18 11.14 -8.63 -7.03
C TRP A 18 11.65 -8.93 -8.43
N LYS A 19 11.15 -8.15 -9.38
CA LYS A 19 11.57 -8.16 -10.78
C LYS A 19 12.42 -6.93 -11.04
N LYS A 20 13.35 -7.07 -11.97
CA LYS A 20 14.13 -5.95 -12.52
C LYS A 20 13.69 -5.70 -13.94
N THR A 21 13.36 -4.45 -14.25
CA THR A 21 12.99 -4.03 -15.59
C THR A 21 13.69 -2.74 -15.94
N GLU A 22 14.09 -2.59 -17.21
CA GLU A 22 14.44 -1.29 -17.75
C GLU A 22 13.15 -0.57 -18.12
N VAL A 23 13.03 0.69 -17.71
CA VAL A 23 11.86 1.52 -18.00
C VAL A 23 12.32 2.84 -18.58
N ILE A 24 11.68 3.28 -19.65
CA ILE A 24 11.90 4.59 -20.25
C ILE A 24 10.68 5.44 -19.93
N ILE A 25 10.89 6.59 -19.29
CA ILE A 25 9.82 7.51 -18.92
C ILE A 25 10.03 8.87 -19.58
N ASP A 26 8.93 9.53 -19.96
CA ASP A 26 8.94 10.92 -20.38
C ASP A 26 9.00 11.84 -19.16
N VAL A 27 10.10 12.56 -19.00
CA VAL A 27 10.29 13.52 -17.93
C VAL A 27 9.97 14.91 -18.45
N LEU A 28 8.94 15.53 -17.86
CA LEU A 28 8.59 16.92 -18.11
C LEU A 28 9.58 17.84 -17.39
N ILE A 29 10.44 18.51 -18.16
CA ILE A 29 11.39 19.49 -17.64
C ILE A 29 10.79 20.88 -17.83
N LYS A 30 10.75 21.68 -16.76
CA LYS A 30 10.21 23.04 -16.79
C LYS A 30 10.90 23.86 -17.90
N ASN A 31 10.09 24.54 -18.73
CA ASN A 31 10.55 25.38 -19.85
C ASN A 31 11.38 24.64 -20.92
N SER A 32 11.26 23.31 -21.01
CA SER A 32 11.96 22.48 -22.00
C SER A 32 11.00 21.47 -22.62
N LYS A 33 11.39 20.88 -23.75
CA LYS A 33 10.64 19.77 -24.32
C LYS A 33 10.74 18.55 -23.40
N PRO A 34 9.71 17.67 -23.34
CA PRO A 34 9.80 16.40 -22.63
C PRO A 34 11.04 15.63 -23.08
N ALA A 35 11.75 15.03 -22.13
CA ALA A 35 12.95 14.25 -22.39
C ALA A 35 12.75 12.82 -21.93
N LEU A 36 13.11 11.87 -22.79
CA LEU A 36 13.11 10.46 -22.45
C LEU A 36 14.25 10.17 -21.46
N PHE A 37 13.91 9.54 -20.34
CA PHE A 37 14.86 9.12 -19.32
C PHE A 37 14.79 7.61 -19.17
N SER A 38 15.92 6.92 -19.43
CA SER A 38 16.03 5.48 -19.18
C SER A 38 16.45 5.23 -17.73
N ILE A 39 15.71 4.33 -17.08
CA ILE A 39 16.01 3.75 -15.78
C ILE A 39 16.49 2.31 -16.04
N PRO A 40 17.81 2.03 -16.02
CA PRO A 40 18.35 0.75 -16.46
C PRO A 40 17.91 -0.46 -15.62
N SER A 41 17.55 -0.23 -14.36
CA SER A 41 17.21 -1.33 -13.44
C SER A 41 16.25 -0.86 -12.35
N LEU A 42 14.96 -0.80 -12.69
CA LEU A 42 13.90 -0.60 -11.73
C LEU A 42 13.58 -1.93 -11.04
N HIS A 43 13.71 -1.96 -9.71
CA HIS A 43 13.27 -3.08 -8.90
C HIS A 43 11.81 -2.88 -8.49
N HIS A 44 10.92 -3.81 -8.84
CA HIS A 44 9.50 -3.72 -8.52
C HIS A 44 8.86 -5.08 -8.28
N CYS A 45 7.70 -5.12 -7.63
CA CYS A 45 6.90 -6.34 -7.47
C CYS A 45 5.47 -6.12 -8.00
N SER A 46 4.72 -7.21 -8.20
CA SER A 46 3.33 -7.13 -8.65
C SER A 46 2.43 -6.58 -7.55
N LEU A 47 1.67 -5.52 -7.84
CA LEU A 47 0.73 -4.96 -6.87
C LEU A 47 -0.35 -5.98 -6.47
N ILE A 48 -0.85 -6.76 -7.44
CA ILE A 48 -1.82 -7.83 -7.19
C ILE A 48 -1.25 -8.85 -6.20
N PHE A 49 0.01 -9.23 -6.39
CA PHE A 49 0.67 -10.15 -5.46
C PHE A 49 0.78 -9.54 -4.07
N VAL A 50 1.13 -8.24 -3.96
CA VAL A 50 1.21 -7.56 -2.67
C VAL A 50 -0.13 -7.52 -1.95
N ILE A 51 -1.21 -7.21 -2.67
CA ILE A 51 -2.56 -7.24 -2.11
C ILE A 51 -2.92 -8.66 -1.65
N GLN A 52 -2.73 -9.67 -2.49
CA GLN A 52 -3.04 -11.06 -2.13
C GLN A 52 -2.24 -11.52 -0.91
N ASP A 53 -0.94 -11.23 -0.88
CA ASP A 53 -0.05 -11.61 0.21
C ASP A 53 -0.48 -10.97 1.53
N VAL A 54 -0.79 -9.67 1.54
CA VAL A 54 -1.25 -8.99 2.77
C VAL A 54 -2.59 -9.55 3.23
N PHE A 55 -3.57 -9.68 2.34
CA PHE A 55 -4.91 -10.13 2.73
C PHE A 55 -4.97 -11.62 3.09
N THR A 56 -4.00 -12.43 2.65
CA THR A 56 -3.95 -13.87 2.93
C THR A 56 -3.03 -14.21 4.12
N ASN A 57 -1.86 -13.59 4.19
CA ASN A 57 -0.77 -14.00 5.08
C ASN A 57 -0.49 -13.01 6.20
N ASP A 58 -0.88 -11.73 6.08
CA ASP A 58 -0.61 -10.73 7.11
C ASP A 58 -1.66 -10.79 8.23
N ALA A 59 -1.20 -10.85 9.48
CA ALA A 59 -2.08 -10.87 10.63
C ALA A 59 -2.88 -9.57 10.80
N THR A 60 -2.33 -8.43 10.33
CA THR A 60 -2.98 -7.11 10.40
C THR A 60 -4.25 -7.05 9.56
N ALA A 61 -4.38 -7.86 8.50
CA ALA A 61 -5.59 -7.92 7.69
C ALA A 61 -6.84 -8.32 8.50
N LYS A 62 -6.67 -8.93 9.66
CA LYS A 62 -7.77 -9.26 10.59
C LYS A 62 -8.35 -8.04 11.30
N SER A 63 -7.57 -6.98 11.49
CA SER A 63 -8.01 -5.74 12.14
C SER A 63 -8.40 -4.64 11.15
N PHE A 64 -8.34 -4.93 9.85
CA PHE A 64 -8.75 -3.99 8.82
C PHE A 64 -10.22 -3.60 8.94
N CYS A 65 -10.48 -2.31 8.79
CA CYS A 65 -11.81 -1.76 8.62
C CYS A 65 -12.25 -1.93 7.16
N TYR A 66 -13.28 -2.75 6.95
CA TYR A 66 -13.84 -3.05 5.63
C TYR A 66 -15.16 -2.31 5.35
N GLN A 67 -15.90 -2.01 6.40
CA GLN A 67 -17.17 -1.29 6.32
C GLN A 67 -16.92 0.16 6.74
N PRO A 68 -17.30 1.13 5.89
CA PRO A 68 -17.13 2.51 6.26
C PRO A 68 -18.16 2.94 7.28
N TYR A 69 -17.86 4.04 7.95
CA TYR A 69 -18.75 4.72 8.86
C TYR A 69 -18.38 6.20 8.92
N TRP A 70 -19.32 7.02 9.39
CA TRP A 70 -19.07 8.44 9.60
C TRP A 70 -18.82 8.71 11.08
N GLU A 71 -17.80 9.53 11.36
CA GLU A 71 -17.56 10.07 12.68
C GLU A 71 -18.00 11.53 12.72
N TYR A 72 -18.75 11.89 13.75
CA TYR A 72 -19.20 13.25 13.97
C TYR A 72 -18.78 13.73 15.35
N TRP A 73 -18.30 14.96 15.44
CA TRP A 73 -18.04 15.64 16.69
C TRP A 73 -19.13 16.65 16.98
N LYS A 74 -19.66 16.62 18.21
CA LYS A 74 -20.67 17.57 18.67
C LYS A 74 -20.17 18.28 19.92
N VAL A 75 -20.10 19.60 19.84
CA VAL A 75 -19.76 20.45 20.99
C VAL A 75 -20.97 20.55 21.92
N PRO A 76 -20.80 20.31 23.24
CA PRO A 76 -21.87 20.52 24.20
C PRO A 76 -22.40 21.96 24.14
N GLY A 77 -23.71 22.12 23.95
CA GLY A 77 -24.36 23.43 23.82
C GLY A 77 -24.43 24.00 22.41
N MET A 78 -23.93 23.28 21.40
CA MET A 78 -24.11 23.62 19.99
C MET A 78 -25.04 22.61 19.32
N ASP A 79 -25.94 23.08 18.45
CA ASP A 79 -26.94 22.20 17.82
C ASP A 79 -26.35 21.35 16.69
N ASN A 80 -25.33 21.87 16.00
CA ASN A 80 -24.73 21.24 14.84
C ASN A 80 -23.61 20.26 15.23
N ALA A 81 -23.57 19.12 14.56
CA ALA A 81 -22.45 18.20 14.61
C ALA A 81 -21.57 18.40 13.37
N GLU A 82 -20.25 18.33 13.54
CA GLU A 82 -19.26 18.46 12.48
C GLU A 82 -18.74 17.08 12.08
N CYS A 83 -18.63 16.80 10.78
CA CYS A 83 -18.03 15.55 10.31
C CYS A 83 -16.52 15.57 10.54
N LEU A 84 -16.01 14.54 11.19
CA LEU A 84 -14.59 14.38 11.43
C LEU A 84 -13.90 13.81 10.20
N HIS A 85 -12.71 14.33 9.91
CA HIS A 85 -11.81 13.81 8.90
C HIS A 85 -10.61 13.18 9.61
N GLY A 86 -10.29 11.93 9.26
CA GLY A 86 -9.26 11.18 9.95
C GLY A 86 -8.78 9.99 9.12
N GLU A 87 -9.29 8.81 9.43
CA GLU A 87 -8.93 7.59 8.70
C GLU A 87 -9.51 7.57 7.29
N LEU A 88 -8.92 6.81 6.39
CA LEU A 88 -9.38 6.81 5.00
C LEU A 88 -10.73 6.11 4.84
N TYR A 89 -11.00 5.08 5.64
CA TYR A 89 -12.28 4.37 5.65
C TYR A 89 -13.46 5.18 6.22
N ILE A 90 -13.20 6.34 6.83
CA ILE A 90 -14.25 7.30 7.22
C ILE A 90 -14.44 8.44 6.19
N SER A 91 -13.63 8.47 5.12
CA SER A 91 -13.70 9.52 4.11
C SER A 91 -14.91 9.34 3.17
N ASP A 92 -15.40 10.46 2.62
CA ASP A 92 -16.46 10.45 1.61
C ASP A 92 -16.06 9.62 0.37
N ALA A 93 -14.79 9.69 -0.03
CA ALA A 93 -14.27 8.95 -1.18
C ALA A 93 -14.35 7.43 -0.96
N PHE A 94 -14.05 6.94 0.25
CA PHE A 94 -14.22 5.51 0.57
C PHE A 94 -15.70 5.13 0.59
N ASN A 95 -16.55 5.93 1.22
CA ASN A 95 -17.99 5.66 1.26
C ASN A 95 -18.59 5.53 -0.15
N GLN A 96 -18.29 6.48 -1.03
CA GLN A 96 -18.73 6.45 -2.42
C GLN A 96 -18.21 5.22 -3.18
N ALA A 97 -16.93 4.87 -2.99
CA ALA A 97 -16.34 3.69 -3.62
C ALA A 97 -16.98 2.39 -3.09
N HIS A 98 -17.25 2.32 -1.79
CA HIS A 98 -17.91 1.19 -1.16
C HIS A 98 -19.34 1.02 -1.68
N GLU A 99 -20.14 2.10 -1.72
CA GLU A 99 -21.50 2.06 -2.27
C GLU A 99 -21.51 1.63 -3.74
N ALA A 100 -20.63 2.20 -4.56
CA ALA A 100 -20.50 1.83 -5.96
C ALA A 100 -20.17 0.33 -6.12
N LEU A 101 -19.29 -0.21 -5.27
CA LEU A 101 -18.94 -1.62 -5.25
C LEU A 101 -20.12 -2.52 -4.84
N GLN A 102 -20.89 -2.13 -3.82
CA GLN A 102 -22.06 -2.91 -3.36
C GLN A 102 -23.21 -2.91 -4.38
N GLN A 103 -23.30 -1.89 -5.23
CA GLN A 103 -24.29 -1.84 -6.31
C GLN A 103 -23.95 -2.76 -7.48
N GLN A 104 -22.72 -3.26 -7.58
CA GLN A 104 -22.34 -4.19 -8.63
C GLN A 104 -23.02 -5.55 -8.40
N PRO A 105 -23.53 -6.20 -9.46
CA PRO A 105 -24.12 -7.53 -9.32
C PRO A 105 -23.06 -8.51 -8.81
N SER A 106 -23.30 -9.07 -7.63
CA SER A 106 -22.43 -10.11 -7.08
C SER A 106 -22.75 -11.45 -7.73
N VAL A 107 -21.74 -12.08 -8.32
CA VAL A 107 -21.81 -13.47 -8.80
C VAL A 107 -21.55 -14.46 -7.65
N ASP A 108 -20.89 -13.99 -6.60
CA ASP A 108 -20.39 -14.82 -5.50
C ASP A 108 -21.07 -14.49 -4.16
N THR A 109 -20.99 -15.43 -3.23
CA THR A 109 -21.49 -15.27 -1.84
C THR A 109 -20.47 -14.56 -0.94
N ILE A 110 -19.32 -14.16 -1.47
CA ILE A 110 -18.22 -13.55 -0.71
C ILE A 110 -18.41 -12.03 -0.69
N PRO A 111 -18.25 -11.35 0.46
CA PRO A 111 -18.37 -9.90 0.52
C PRO A 111 -17.28 -9.23 -0.32
N HIS A 112 -17.70 -8.26 -1.15
CA HIS A 112 -16.77 -7.38 -1.86
C HIS A 112 -16.35 -6.23 -0.95
N VAL A 113 -15.05 -6.00 -0.85
CA VAL A 113 -14.46 -4.98 0.03
C VAL A 113 -13.52 -4.06 -0.74
N ILE A 114 -13.39 -2.83 -0.28
CA ILE A 114 -12.45 -1.86 -0.84
C ILE A 114 -11.08 -2.06 -0.20
N CYS A 115 -10.08 -2.30 -1.03
CA CYS A 115 -8.68 -2.32 -0.64
C CYS A 115 -8.07 -0.92 -0.81
N VAL A 116 -7.76 -0.26 0.30
CA VAL A 116 -7.21 1.10 0.28
C VAL A 116 -5.71 1.06 0.34
N MET A 117 -5.08 1.70 -0.64
CA MET A 117 -3.64 1.77 -0.77
C MET A 117 -3.19 3.22 -0.80
N MET A 118 -2.28 3.58 0.11
CA MET A 118 -1.55 4.85 0.06
C MET A 118 -0.13 4.60 -0.40
N LEU A 119 0.27 5.29 -1.46
CA LEU A 119 1.60 5.23 -2.07
C LEU A 119 2.32 6.56 -1.83
N TRP A 120 3.59 6.49 -1.45
CA TRP A 120 4.45 7.69 -1.36
C TRP A 120 5.89 7.36 -1.74
N SER A 121 6.64 8.38 -2.11
CA SER A 121 8.06 8.26 -2.45
C SER A 121 8.82 9.45 -1.89
N ASP A 122 9.99 9.17 -1.33
CA ASP A 122 10.95 10.18 -0.88
C ASP A 122 12.38 9.74 -1.21
N SER A 123 13.31 10.69 -1.15
CA SER A 123 14.72 10.46 -1.47
C SER A 123 15.43 9.94 -0.22
N MET A 124 15.82 8.67 -0.23
CA MET A 124 16.65 8.05 0.80
C MET A 124 18.15 8.24 0.49
N HIS A 125 18.91 8.79 1.43
CA HIS A 125 20.37 8.94 1.30
C HIS A 125 21.05 7.63 1.73
N LEU A 126 21.72 6.94 0.80
CA LEU A 126 22.30 5.62 1.05
C LEU A 126 23.64 5.62 1.79
N THR A 127 24.45 6.68 1.66
CA THR A 127 25.82 6.69 2.20
C THR A 127 26.31 8.09 2.53
N SER A 128 26.91 8.32 3.71
CA SER A 128 27.47 9.63 4.08
C SER A 128 28.62 10.12 3.18
N PHE A 129 29.32 9.19 2.52
CA PHE A 129 30.54 9.49 1.75
C PHE A 129 30.34 9.57 0.23
N ARG A 130 29.15 9.26 -0.29
CA ARG A 130 28.84 9.35 -1.73
C ARG A 130 27.43 9.94 -1.92
N GLN A 131 27.22 10.71 -2.99
CA GLN A 131 25.90 11.22 -3.37
C GLN A 131 25.04 10.12 -4.02
N ALA A 132 24.89 8.97 -3.37
CA ALA A 132 23.98 7.91 -3.79
C ALA A 132 22.61 8.12 -3.12
N LYS A 133 21.57 8.30 -3.93
CA LYS A 133 20.17 8.41 -3.48
C LYS A 133 19.38 7.23 -4.00
N LEU A 134 18.51 6.69 -3.16
CA LEU A 134 17.49 5.71 -3.52
C LEU A 134 16.12 6.39 -3.48
N TRP A 135 15.24 5.99 -4.38
CA TRP A 135 13.86 6.48 -4.44
C TRP A 135 12.91 5.31 -4.24
N PRO A 136 12.70 4.85 -3.00
CA PRO A 136 11.69 3.85 -2.71
C PRO A 136 10.29 4.36 -3.03
N LEU A 137 9.42 3.44 -3.44
CA LEU A 137 7.97 3.62 -3.45
C LEU A 137 7.43 2.79 -2.29
N TYR A 138 6.91 3.47 -1.28
CA TYR A 138 6.28 2.84 -0.13
C TYR A 138 4.80 2.63 -0.40
N LEU A 139 4.25 1.59 0.22
CA LEU A 139 2.83 1.25 0.15
C LEU A 139 2.33 0.94 1.56
N TYR A 140 1.18 1.52 1.92
CA TYR A 140 0.48 1.23 3.16
C TYR A 140 -1.00 0.97 2.92
N PHE A 141 -1.54 -0.03 3.62
CA PHE A 141 -2.96 -0.38 3.55
C PHE A 141 -3.74 0.43 4.57
N ARG A 142 -4.53 1.39 4.10
CA ARG A 142 -5.30 2.31 4.96
C ARG A 142 -6.66 1.76 5.37
N ASN A 143 -6.88 0.46 5.18
CA ASN A 143 -7.90 -0.28 5.90
C ASN A 143 -7.49 -0.47 7.37
N GLN A 144 -6.18 -0.47 7.67
CA GLN A 144 -5.68 -0.51 9.04
C GLN A 144 -5.79 0.87 9.70
N SER A 145 -6.22 0.89 10.96
CA SER A 145 -6.21 2.10 11.79
C SER A 145 -4.77 2.52 12.06
N LYS A 146 -4.50 3.84 12.05
CA LYS A 146 -3.18 4.37 12.43
C LYS A 146 -2.80 4.15 13.91
N TYR A 147 -3.75 3.70 14.74
CA TYR A 147 -3.57 3.50 16.18
C TYR A 147 -3.31 2.04 16.56
N GLU A 148 -3.23 1.15 15.57
CA GLU A 148 -2.87 -0.26 15.73
C GLU A 148 -1.41 -0.50 15.32
#